data_AF-A0AAV9FJG1-F1
#
_entry.id   AF-A0AAV9FJG1-F1
#
_cell.length_a   1.000
_cell.length_b   1.000
_cell.length_c   1.000
_cell.angle_alpha   90.00
_cell.angle_beta   90.00
_cell.angle_gamma   90.00
#
_symmetry.space_group_name_H-M   'P 1'
#
loop_
_entity.id
_entity.type
_entity.pdbx_description
1 polymer ?
#
loop_
_entity_poly.entity_id
_entity_poly.type
_entity_poly.pdbx_seq_one_letter_code
_entity_poly.pdbx_strand_id
1 'polypeptide(L)'
;MFLAHFMGDIHQPLHVGFKDDEGGNTIVVHWYRRKTNLHHVWDTNMIETAMKDFYNKDINLMIQAIQMNITVYDSFISINTSTMST
;
A
#
# COMPACT_ATOMS: atom_id res chain seq x y z
N MET A 1 -17.84 7.33 -7.43
CA MET A 1 -17.59 6.88 -6.05
C MET A 1 -16.30 7.57 -5.62
N PHE A 2 -16.39 8.71 -4.92
CA PHE A 2 -15.26 9.64 -4.72
C PHE A 2 -14.55 9.48 -3.36
N LEU A 3 -15.32 9.21 -2.30
CA LEU A 3 -14.77 9.17 -0.93
C LEU A 3 -13.80 8.02 -0.70
N ALA A 4 -14.14 6.79 -1.12
CA ALA A 4 -13.25 5.64 -0.96
C ALA A 4 -11.96 5.77 -1.79
N HIS A 5 -12.04 6.45 -2.94
CA HIS A 5 -10.87 6.72 -3.78
C HIS A 5 -9.94 7.72 -3.10
N PHE A 6 -10.46 8.86 -2.61
CA PHE A 6 -9.66 9.86 -1.89
C PHE A 6 -9.07 9.33 -0.57
N MET A 7 -9.77 8.42 0.13
CA MET A 7 -9.21 7.77 1.31
C MET A 7 -8.06 6.82 0.97
N GLY A 8 -8.07 6.18 -0.20
CA GLY A 8 -6.93 5.43 -0.72
C GLY A 8 -5.76 6.36 -1.07
N ASP A 9 -6.04 7.43 -1.81
CA ASP A 9 -5.05 8.40 -2.27
C ASP A 9 -4.34 9.13 -1.13
N ILE A 10 -5.05 9.47 -0.03
CA ILE A 10 -4.42 10.12 1.14
C ILE A 10 -3.38 9.22 1.81
N HIS A 11 -3.53 7.90 1.75
CA HIS A 11 -2.54 6.96 2.29
C HIS A 11 -1.37 6.72 1.32
N GLN A 12 -1.46 7.24 0.10
CA GLN A 12 -0.39 7.21 -0.90
C GLN A 12 0.60 8.36 -0.60
N PRO A 13 1.84 8.08 -0.13
CA PRO A 13 2.75 9.11 0.38
C PRO A 13 3.08 10.22 -0.62
N LEU A 14 3.00 9.95 -1.93
CA LEU A 14 3.31 10.92 -2.98
C LEU A 14 2.13 11.80 -3.40
N HIS A 15 0.89 11.47 -2.98
CA HIS A 15 -0.26 12.38 -3.09
C HIS A 15 -0.19 13.52 -2.06
N VAL A 16 0.75 13.46 -1.12
CA VAL A 16 1.16 14.56 -0.21
C VAL A 16 2.62 14.97 -0.50
N GLY A 17 3.02 14.91 -1.77
CA GLY A 17 4.36 15.25 -2.23
C GLY A 17 4.60 16.77 -2.40
N PHE A 18 5.81 17.13 -2.80
CA PHE A 18 6.16 18.53 -3.05
C PHE A 18 5.47 19.04 -4.32
N LYS A 19 5.03 20.29 -4.29
CA LYS A 19 4.41 20.92 -5.48
C LYS A 19 5.40 21.01 -6.64
N ASP A 20 6.68 21.15 -6.33
CA ASP A 20 7.76 21.37 -7.30
C ASP A 20 8.07 20.12 -8.15
N ASP A 21 7.70 18.93 -7.69
CA ASP A 21 7.89 17.67 -8.42
C ASP A 21 6.59 17.03 -8.95
N GLU A 22 5.46 17.73 -8.80
CA GLU A 22 4.10 17.27 -9.11
C GLU A 22 3.75 15.93 -8.43
N GLY A 23 4.14 15.78 -7.15
CA GLY A 23 3.92 14.53 -6.41
C GLY A 23 4.80 13.40 -6.93
N GLY A 24 6.02 13.70 -7.36
CA GLY A 24 6.99 12.73 -7.90
C GLY A 24 6.76 12.31 -9.36
N ASN A 25 5.82 12.92 -10.09
CA ASN A 25 5.58 12.62 -11.51
C ASN A 25 6.74 13.05 -12.43
N THR A 26 7.45 14.11 -12.04
CA THR A 26 8.61 14.62 -12.79
C THR A 26 9.90 13.86 -12.48
N ILE A 27 9.90 13.03 -11.42
CA ILE A 27 11.07 12.24 -11.00
C ILE A 27 11.10 10.93 -11.80
N VAL A 28 11.94 10.92 -12.82
CA VAL A 28 12.14 9.75 -13.70
C VAL A 28 13.09 8.75 -13.04
N VAL A 29 12.62 7.52 -12.88
CA VAL A 29 13.38 6.42 -12.28
C VAL A 29 13.36 5.17 -13.17
N HIS A 30 14.19 4.19 -12.84
CA HIS A 30 14.09 2.86 -13.44
C HIS A 30 13.54 1.88 -12.40
N TRP A 31 12.37 1.31 -12.66
CA TRP A 31 11.84 0.18 -11.92
C TRP A 31 12.32 -1.11 -12.59
N TYR A 32 13.32 -1.75 -11.99
CA TYR A 32 14.09 -2.83 -12.60
C TYR A 32 14.64 -2.42 -13.98
N ARG A 33 14.15 -3.06 -15.05
CA ARG A 33 14.61 -2.85 -16.42
C ARG A 33 13.75 -1.85 -17.20
N ARG A 34 12.71 -1.27 -16.57
CA ARG A 34 11.77 -0.34 -17.22
C ARG A 34 11.89 1.07 -16.66
N LYS A 35 12.00 2.05 -17.55
CA LYS A 35 11.93 3.46 -17.19
C LYS A 35 10.48 3.84 -16.86
N THR A 36 10.29 4.57 -15.76
CA THR A 36 8.98 5.02 -15.26
C THR A 36 9.17 6.31 -14.44
N ASN A 37 8.12 6.84 -13.83
CA ASN A 37 8.23 7.92 -12.85
C ASN A 37 7.99 7.39 -11.43
N LEU A 38 8.46 8.14 -10.43
CA LEU A 38 8.39 7.72 -9.03
C LEU A 38 6.94 7.56 -8.57
N HIS A 39 6.05 8.45 -8.98
CA HIS A 39 4.61 8.39 -8.68
C HIS A 39 3.99 7.03 -9.09
N HIS A 40 4.19 6.64 -10.35
CA HIS A 40 3.69 5.39 -10.93
C HIS A 40 4.30 4.15 -10.29
N VAL A 41 5.53 4.24 -9.77
CA VAL A 41 6.13 3.15 -9.00
C VAL A 41 5.33 2.86 -7.74
N TRP A 42 4.97 3.90 -7.00
CA TRP A 42 4.22 3.77 -5.76
C TRP A 42 2.76 3.38 -6.00
N ASP A 43 2.10 3.93 -7.02
CA ASP A 43 0.69 3.63 -7.28
C ASP A 43 0.47 2.20 -7.75
N THR A 44 1.35 1.71 -8.61
CA THR A 44 1.04 0.53 -9.43
C THR A 44 2.19 -0.46 -9.43
N ASN A 45 3.41 -0.05 -9.79
CA ASN A 45 4.47 -1.04 -10.04
C ASN A 45 4.87 -1.83 -8.79
N MET A 46 4.85 -1.21 -7.62
CA MET A 46 5.16 -1.89 -6.36
C MET A 46 4.14 -2.98 -6.04
N ILE A 47 2.85 -2.65 -6.13
CA ILE A 47 1.76 -3.58 -5.85
C ILE A 47 1.73 -4.73 -6.87
N GLU A 48 1.86 -4.43 -8.17
CA GLU A 48 1.90 -5.44 -9.22
C GLU A 48 3.09 -6.40 -9.06
N THR A 49 4.25 -5.86 -8.69
CA THR A 49 5.46 -6.68 -8.48
C THR A 49 5.26 -7.59 -7.27
N ALA A 50 4.78 -7.07 -6.14
CA ALA A 50 4.49 -7.88 -4.95
C ALA A 50 3.41 -8.95 -5.22
N MET A 51 2.34 -8.60 -5.93
CA MET A 51 1.28 -9.53 -6.31
C MET A 51 1.81 -10.67 -7.18
N LYS A 52 2.73 -10.35 -8.11
CA LYS A 52 3.37 -11.36 -8.95
C LYS A 52 4.33 -12.25 -8.15
N ASP A 53 5.19 -11.66 -7.32
CA ASP A 53 6.31 -12.36 -6.70
C ASP A 53 5.88 -13.18 -5.48
N PHE A 54 4.87 -12.73 -4.72
CA PHE A 54 4.45 -13.39 -3.47
C PHE A 54 3.08 -14.06 -3.54
N TYR A 55 2.22 -13.64 -4.47
CA TYR A 55 0.81 -14.07 -4.50
C TYR A 55 0.39 -14.72 -5.83
N ASN A 56 1.35 -15.08 -6.68
CA ASN A 56 1.11 -15.75 -7.96
C ASN A 56 0.07 -15.04 -8.85
N LYS A 57 0.02 -13.69 -8.76
CA LYS A 57 -0.97 -12.83 -9.45
C LYS A 57 -2.43 -13.03 -9.02
N ASP A 58 -2.68 -13.69 -7.88
CA ASP A 58 -4.02 -13.84 -7.32
C ASP A 58 -4.31 -12.72 -6.31
N ILE A 59 -5.23 -11.84 -6.67
CA ILE A 59 -5.66 -10.72 -5.82
C ILE A 59 -6.35 -11.20 -4.54
N ASN A 60 -7.04 -12.35 -4.57
CA ASN A 60 -7.76 -12.85 -3.41
C ASN A 60 -6.79 -13.34 -2.34
N LEU A 61 -5.69 -13.98 -2.73
CA LEU A 61 -4.64 -14.39 -1.79
C LEU A 61 -3.98 -13.18 -1.14
N MET A 62 -3.74 -12.12 -1.90
CA MET A 62 -3.18 -10.87 -1.37
C MET A 62 -4.16 -10.20 -0.37
N ILE A 63 -5.46 -10.15 -0.71
CA ILE A 63 -6.50 -9.62 0.18
C ILE A 63 -6.59 -10.44 1.47
N GLN A 64 -6.60 -11.77 1.36
CA GLN A 64 -6.63 -12.67 2.51
C GLN A 64 -5.42 -12.47 3.42
N ALA A 65 -4.22 -12.33 2.85
CA ALA A 65 -3.01 -12.08 3.63
C ALA A 65 -3.08 -10.74 4.39
N ILE A 66 -3.56 -9.67 3.75
CA ILE A 66 -3.74 -8.36 4.39
C ILE A 66 -4.80 -8.44 5.50
N GLN A 67 -5.94 -9.07 5.23
CA GLN A 67 -7.02 -9.25 6.22
C GLN A 67 -6.56 -10.08 7.42
N MET A 68 -5.81 -11.15 7.20
CA MET A 68 -5.22 -11.94 8.28
C MET A 68 -4.27 -11.09 9.12
N ASN A 69 -3.43 -10.26 8.50
CA ASN A 69 -2.47 -9.46 9.24
C ASN A 69 -3.13 -8.36 10.09
N ILE A 70 -4.24 -7.77 9.61
CA ILE A 70 -5.03 -6.79 10.36
C ILE A 70 -5.78 -7.46 11.51
N THR A 71 -6.46 -8.58 11.25
CA THR A 71 -7.26 -9.28 12.28
C THR A 71 -6.38 -9.90 13.37
N VAL A 72 -5.18 -10.37 13.03
CA VAL A 72 -4.19 -10.83 14.01
C VAL A 72 -3.73 -9.66 14.90
N TYR A 73 -3.54 -8.46 14.35
CA TYR A 73 -3.15 -7.29 15.15
C TYR A 73 -4.27 -6.84 16.11
N ASP A 74 -5.51 -6.80 15.64
CA ASP A 74 -6.69 -6.45 16.48
C ASP A 74 -6.96 -7.50 17.57
N SER A 75 -6.76 -8.78 17.26
CA SER A 75 -6.86 -9.86 18.26
C SER A 75 -5.73 -9.81 19.29
N PHE A 76 -4.50 -9.43 18.91
CA PHE A 76 -3.41 -9.19 19.86
C PHE A 76 -3.67 -7.99 20.79
N ILE A 77 -4.24 -6.89 20.28
CA ILE A 77 -4.57 -5.72 21.11
C ILE A 77 -5.73 -6.03 22.08
N SER A 78 -6.77 -6.73 21.62
CA SER A 78 -7.92 -7.09 22.46
C SER A 78 -7.57 -8.08 23.59
N ILE A 79 -6.63 -9.00 23.35
CA ILE A 79 -6.09 -9.88 24.40
C ILE A 79 -5.28 -9.08 25.42
N ASN A 80 -4.39 -8.19 24.98
CA ASN A 80 -3.53 -7.44 25.92
C ASN A 80 -4.29 -6.42 26.77
N THR A 81 -5.36 -5.81 26.23
CA THR A 81 -6.21 -4.87 26.98
C THR A 81 -7.07 -5.54 28.04
N SER A 82 -7.48 -6.79 27.83
CA SER A 82 -8.25 -7.57 28.82
C SER A 82 -7.37 -8.17 29.93
N THR A 83 -6.09 -8.43 29.66
CA THR A 83 -5.12 -8.90 30.68
C THR A 83 -4.55 -7.78 31.58
N MET A 84 -4.70 -6.51 31.20
CA MET A 84 -4.27 -5.36 32.02
C MET A 84 -5.37 -4.79 32.93
N SER A 85 -6.59 -5.33 32.87
CA SER A 85 -7.74 -4.91 33.68
C SER A 85 -8.06 -5.81 34.89
N THR A 86 -7.10 -6.62 35.35
CA THR A 86 -7.19 -7.42 36.60
C THR A 86 -5.97 -7.21 37.46
#